data_AF-A0A8S4EKY1-F1
#
_entry.id   AF-A0A8S4EKY1-F1
#
_cell.length_a   1.000
_cell.length_b   1.000
_cell.length_c   1.000
_cell.angle_alpha   90.00
_cell.angle_beta   90.00
_cell.angle_gamma   90.00
#
_symmetry.space_group_name_H-M   'P 1'
#
loop_
_entity.id
_entity.type
_entity.pdbx_description
1 polymer ?
#
loop_
_entity_poly.entity_id
_entity_poly.type
_entity_poly.pdbx_seq_one_letter_code
_entity_poly.pdbx_strand_id
1 'polypeptide(L)'
;MIPSVEGTCTIFNKVLLQKEELEQKQLHLLQVVESERTSRWQYAQQCDELTHELKQLRVELEQKQLHLLQVVESERTSRWQYAQQCDELTHELKQLRVELCTYKKEHAEPATRSASTTSSSPSNTPEVDPAELRKIKKVQSFFRGWLCRRRWKQIVDQYIKSPHAESMRKRNSLVFRMVEAEEEYLEQMEILVTCFLRPFKMVASSKKPPCTHEDVNSIFLNSETVLFLHQIFFKGLTSRMESWPTLVLGDLFDMLLPMLTIYQEYVRNHHYSLQVLTECKQSAPFAQLLARLESKTACQGRSLETFLTYPMHQHQNLKIGATTSKARRSVLGAHVRRNQSGAQRSGAERLPT
;
A
#
# COMPACT_ATOMS: atom_id res chain seq x y z
N MET A 1 -23.95 -21.27 -88.61
CA MET A 1 -22.88 -21.15 -87.60
C MET A 1 -23.55 -21.11 -86.24
N ILE A 2 -23.60 -22.26 -85.56
CA ILE A 2 -24.24 -22.40 -84.25
C ILE A 2 -23.13 -22.14 -83.21
N PRO A 3 -23.26 -21.16 -82.30
CA PRO A 3 -22.24 -20.91 -81.28
C PRO A 3 -22.12 -22.14 -80.37
N SER A 4 -20.89 -22.58 -80.11
CA SER A 4 -20.58 -23.81 -79.40
C SER A 4 -21.19 -23.85 -77.99
N VAL A 5 -21.99 -24.88 -77.72
CA VAL A 5 -22.66 -25.19 -76.45
C VAL A 5 -21.65 -25.40 -75.30
N GLU A 6 -20.38 -25.67 -75.60
CA GLU A 6 -19.31 -25.83 -74.60
C GLU A 6 -18.90 -24.49 -73.95
N GLY A 7 -19.00 -23.38 -74.69
CA GLY A 7 -18.63 -22.05 -74.18
C GLY A 7 -19.60 -21.53 -73.13
N THR A 8 -20.90 -21.81 -73.28
CA THR A 8 -21.94 -21.39 -72.33
C THR A 8 -21.91 -22.18 -71.02
N CYS A 9 -21.55 -23.47 -71.07
CA CYS A 9 -21.42 -24.32 -69.88
C CYS A 9 -20.26 -23.88 -68.97
N THR A 10 -19.14 -23.46 -69.57
CA THR A 10 -17.96 -22.97 -68.83
C THR A 10 -18.24 -21.62 -68.14
N ILE A 11 -18.98 -20.73 -68.81
CA ILE A 11 -19.39 -19.43 -68.23
C ILE A 11 -20.35 -19.66 -67.06
N PHE A 12 -21.32 -20.57 -67.20
CA PHE A 12 -22.27 -20.90 -66.14
C PHE A 12 -21.57 -21.46 -64.89
N ASN A 13 -20.62 -22.39 -65.05
CA ASN A 13 -19.82 -22.91 -63.93
C ASN A 13 -19.00 -21.83 -63.23
N LYS A 14 -18.44 -20.87 -63.99
CA LYS A 14 -17.70 -19.74 -63.41
C LYS A 14 -18.61 -18.80 -62.61
N VAL A 15 -19.83 -18.55 -63.10
CA VAL A 15 -20.85 -17.76 -62.39
C VAL A 15 -21.32 -18.50 -61.14
N LEU A 16 -21.46 -19.83 -61.19
CA LEU A 16 -21.84 -20.65 -60.04
C LEU A 16 -20.79 -20.59 -58.92
N LEU A 17 -19.51 -20.75 -59.26
CA LEU A 17 -18.39 -20.62 -58.31
C LEU A 17 -18.31 -19.21 -57.70
N GLN A 18 -18.50 -18.17 -58.51
CA GLN A 18 -18.55 -16.79 -58.00
C GLN A 18 -19.73 -16.57 -57.05
N LYS A 19 -20.89 -17.19 -57.32
CA LYS A 19 -22.04 -17.15 -56.43
C LYS A 19 -21.74 -17.82 -55.09
N GLU A 20 -21.15 -19.01 -55.09
CA GLU A 20 -20.76 -19.72 -53.86
C GLU A 20 -19.72 -18.92 -53.05
N GLU A 21 -18.73 -18.31 -53.72
CA GLU A 21 -17.73 -17.46 -53.07
C GLU A 21 -18.37 -16.20 -52.43
N LEU A 22 -19.35 -15.59 -53.10
CA LEU A 22 -20.10 -14.46 -52.57
C LEU A 22 -20.98 -14.86 -51.38
N GLU A 23 -21.63 -16.02 -51.44
CA GLU A 23 -22.42 -16.55 -50.32
C GLU A 23 -21.54 -16.84 -49.10
N GLN A 24 -20.33 -17.40 -49.30
CA GLN A 24 -19.36 -17.59 -48.21
C GLN A 24 -18.88 -16.26 -47.61
N LYS A 25 -18.59 -15.26 -48.43
CA LYS A 25 -18.21 -13.91 -47.97
C LYS A 25 -19.35 -13.24 -47.21
N GLN A 26 -20.60 -13.40 -47.66
CA GLN A 26 -21.77 -12.89 -46.97
C GLN A 26 -21.94 -13.54 -45.59
N LEU A 27 -21.76 -14.86 -45.50
CA LEU A 27 -21.83 -15.59 -44.23
C LEU A 27 -20.74 -15.11 -43.24
N HIS A 28 -19.51 -14.95 -43.73
CA HIS A 28 -18.40 -14.47 -42.91
C HIS A 28 -18.65 -13.04 -42.40
N LEU A 29 -19.14 -12.14 -43.26
CA LEU A 29 -19.50 -10.77 -42.87
C LEU A 29 -20.58 -10.75 -41.79
N LEU A 30 -21.61 -11.59 -41.90
CA LEU A 30 -22.63 -11.71 -40.87
C LEU A 30 -22.03 -12.15 -39.53
N GLN A 31 -21.13 -13.13 -39.56
CA GLN A 31 -20.46 -13.63 -38.36
C GLN A 31 -19.57 -12.55 -37.70
N VAL A 32 -18.85 -11.76 -38.52
CA VAL A 32 -18.08 -10.61 -38.02
C VAL A 32 -18.99 -9.55 -37.40
N VAL A 33 -20.09 -9.18 -38.06
CA VAL A 33 -21.05 -8.20 -37.54
C VAL A 33 -21.69 -8.68 -36.23
N GLU A 34 -22.04 -9.96 -36.12
CA GLU A 34 -22.55 -10.53 -34.86
C GLU A 34 -21.50 -10.54 -33.75
N SER A 35 -20.25 -10.86 -34.08
CA SER A 35 -19.13 -10.81 -33.12
C SER A 35 -18.84 -9.38 -32.65
N GLU A 36 -18.94 -8.38 -33.53
CA GLU A 36 -18.79 -6.98 -33.16
C GLU A 36 -19.98 -6.50 -32.31
N ARG A 37 -21.20 -6.90 -32.65
CA ARG A 37 -22.40 -6.54 -31.88
C ARG A 37 -22.32 -7.08 -30.45
N THR A 38 -21.92 -8.34 -30.29
CA THR A 38 -21.74 -8.95 -28.96
C THR A 38 -20.61 -8.30 -28.18
N SER A 39 -19.47 -8.04 -28.83
CA SER A 39 -18.35 -7.32 -28.21
C SER A 39 -18.76 -5.92 -27.74
N ARG A 40 -19.46 -5.14 -28.58
CA ARG A 40 -19.97 -3.81 -28.21
C ARG A 40 -20.95 -3.87 -27.04
N TRP A 41 -21.83 -4.87 -27.03
CA TRP A 41 -22.77 -5.07 -25.94
C TRP A 41 -22.05 -5.39 -24.62
N GLN A 42 -21.03 -6.24 -24.65
CA GLN A 42 -20.20 -6.55 -23.48
C GLN A 42 -19.45 -5.32 -22.97
N TYR A 43 -18.87 -4.51 -23.86
CA TYR A 43 -18.21 -3.26 -23.47
C TYR A 43 -19.19 -2.25 -22.85
N ALA A 44 -20.41 -2.15 -23.37
CA ALA A 44 -21.45 -1.29 -22.79
C ALA A 44 -21.83 -1.75 -21.37
N GLN A 45 -22.06 -3.06 -21.19
CA GLN A 45 -22.36 -3.64 -19.88
C GLN A 45 -21.24 -3.38 -18.85
N GLN A 46 -19.98 -3.54 -19.26
CA GLN A 46 -18.83 -3.29 -18.39
C GLN A 46 -18.71 -1.81 -18.01
N CYS A 47 -19.01 -0.89 -18.93
CA CYS A 47 -19.07 0.54 -18.64
C CYS A 47 -20.18 0.89 -17.64
N ASP A 48 -21.35 0.26 -17.75
CA ASP A 48 -22.47 0.45 -16.81
C ASP A 48 -22.13 -0.06 -15.41
N GLU A 49 -21.48 -1.23 -15.32
CA GLU A 49 -21.02 -1.82 -14.05
C GLU A 49 -19.98 -0.92 -13.35
N LEU A 50 -18.95 -0.47 -14.08
CA LEU A 50 -17.97 0.48 -13.56
C LEU A 50 -18.61 1.81 -13.14
N THR A 51 -19.61 2.28 -13.88
CA THR A 51 -20.35 3.50 -13.54
C THR A 51 -21.14 3.32 -12.23
N HIS A 52 -21.72 2.14 -12.01
CA HIS A 52 -22.40 1.82 -10.77
C HIS A 52 -21.44 1.76 -9.58
N GLU A 53 -20.29 1.10 -9.73
CA GLU A 53 -19.24 1.07 -8.70
C GLU A 53 -18.75 2.48 -8.33
N LEU A 54 -18.51 3.34 -9.32
CA LEU A 54 -18.12 4.74 -9.09
C LEU A 54 -19.18 5.52 -8.31
N LYS A 55 -20.47 5.29 -8.60
CA LYS A 55 -21.58 5.90 -7.85
C LYS A 55 -21.59 5.41 -6.39
N GLN A 56 -21.41 4.12 -6.14
CA GLN A 56 -21.34 3.58 -4.79
C GLN A 56 -20.18 4.16 -3.99
N LEU A 57 -18.97 4.19 -4.57
CA LEU A 57 -17.79 4.75 -3.93
C LEU A 57 -17.94 6.25 -3.64
N ARG A 58 -18.63 7.00 -4.50
CA ARG A 58 -18.95 8.41 -4.25
C ARG A 58 -19.85 8.57 -3.02
N VAL A 59 -20.92 7.79 -2.92
CA VAL A 59 -21.84 7.86 -1.78
C VAL A 59 -21.12 7.48 -0.48
N GLU A 60 -20.29 6.44 -0.50
CA GLU A 60 -19.49 6.03 0.65
C GLU A 60 -18.51 7.13 1.08
N LEU A 61 -17.87 7.81 0.12
CA LEU A 61 -16.98 8.93 0.39
C LEU A 61 -17.73 10.13 1.00
N GLU A 62 -18.91 10.47 0.47
CA GLU A 62 -19.76 11.54 0.99
C GLU A 62 -20.23 11.24 2.42
N GLN A 63 -20.59 9.99 2.72
CA GLN A 63 -20.92 9.56 4.09
C GLN A 63 -19.72 9.68 5.04
N LYS A 64 -18.52 9.25 4.60
CA LYS A 64 -17.29 9.38 5.40
C LYS A 64 -16.92 10.85 5.64
N GLN A 65 -17.14 11.73 4.68
CA GLN A 65 -16.93 13.17 4.84
C GLN A 65 -17.89 13.76 5.87
N LEU A 66 -19.18 13.40 5.81
CA LEU A 66 -20.17 13.85 6.78
C LEU A 66 -19.84 13.38 8.19
N HIS A 67 -19.44 12.12 8.35
CA HIS A 67 -19.04 11.58 9.65
C HIS A 67 -17.81 12.30 10.21
N LEU A 68 -16.80 12.58 9.38
CA LEU A 68 -15.62 13.35 9.80
C LEU A 68 -15.99 14.75 10.28
N LEU A 69 -16.89 15.44 9.58
CA LEU A 69 -17.39 16.75 10.01
C LEU A 69 -18.06 16.67 11.38
N GLN A 70 -18.92 15.67 11.59
CA GLN A 70 -19.58 15.44 12.87
C GLN A 70 -18.58 15.18 14.01
N VAL A 71 -17.53 14.38 13.75
CA VAL A 71 -16.46 14.13 14.72
C VAL A 71 -15.70 15.41 15.05
N VAL A 72 -15.30 16.19 14.04
CA VAL A 72 -14.58 17.46 14.24
C VAL A 72 -15.43 18.46 15.01
N GLU A 73 -16.73 18.57 14.72
CA GLU A 73 -17.63 19.44 15.48
C GLU A 73 -17.78 18.99 16.93
N SER A 74 -17.89 17.69 17.18
CA SER A 74 -17.97 17.13 18.54
C SER A 74 -16.67 17.32 19.34
N GLU A 75 -15.51 17.22 18.69
CA GLU A 75 -14.23 17.53 19.32
C GLU A 75 -14.13 19.02 19.64
N ARG A 76 -14.57 19.89 18.73
CA ARG A 76 -14.57 21.35 18.93
C ARG A 76 -15.41 21.74 20.14
N THR A 77 -16.64 21.21 20.25
CA THR A 77 -17.52 21.50 21.39
C THR A 77 -16.96 20.94 22.69
N SER A 78 -16.43 19.72 22.67
CA SER A 78 -15.78 19.13 23.85
C SER A 78 -14.59 19.97 24.32
N ARG A 79 -13.71 20.41 23.39
CA ARG A 79 -12.57 21.28 23.72
C ARG A 79 -13.02 22.62 24.30
N TRP A 80 -14.07 23.21 23.74
CA TRP A 80 -14.64 24.45 24.24
C TRP A 80 -15.18 24.29 25.67
N GLN A 81 -15.91 23.21 25.96
CA GLN A 81 -16.41 22.90 27.30
C GLN A 81 -15.27 22.68 28.31
N TYR A 82 -14.22 21.96 27.93
CA TYR A 82 -13.05 21.77 28.79
C TYR A 82 -12.31 23.09 29.06
N ALA A 83 -12.21 23.98 28.07
CA ALA A 83 -11.62 25.30 28.25
C ALA A 83 -12.42 26.13 29.25
N GLN A 84 -13.74 26.15 29.11
CA GLN A 84 -14.65 26.85 30.03
C GLN A 84 -14.50 26.33 31.48
N GLN A 85 -14.48 25.01 31.68
CA GLN A 85 -14.24 24.42 33.01
C GLN A 85 -12.88 24.79 33.60
N CYS A 86 -11.83 24.86 32.76
CA CYS A 86 -10.51 25.29 33.22
C CYS A 86 -10.49 26.76 33.65
N ASP A 87 -11.20 27.62 32.94
CA ASP A 87 -11.32 29.05 33.28
C ASP A 87 -12.09 29.25 34.59
N GLU A 88 -13.18 28.50 34.79
CA GLU A 88 -13.99 28.51 36.01
C GLU A 88 -13.17 28.05 37.24
N LEU A 89 -12.49 26.91 37.14
CA LEU A 89 -11.57 26.43 38.19
C LEU A 89 -10.43 27.42 38.46
N THR A 90 -9.96 28.11 37.41
CA THR A 90 -8.91 29.14 37.56
C THR A 90 -9.45 30.37 38.30
N HIS A 91 -10.71 30.74 38.07
CA HIS A 91 -11.38 31.80 38.79
C HIS A 91 -11.61 31.45 40.27
N GLU A 92 -12.09 30.24 40.57
CA GLU A 92 -12.24 29.75 41.94
C GLU A 92 -10.90 29.73 42.69
N LEU A 93 -9.81 29.27 42.04
CA LEU A 93 -8.48 29.31 42.63
C LEU A 93 -8.00 30.74 42.93
N LYS A 94 -8.41 31.73 42.13
CA LYS A 94 -8.10 33.14 42.41
C LYS A 94 -8.91 33.64 43.61
N GLN A 95 -10.20 33.32 43.69
CA GLN A 95 -11.04 33.68 44.83
C GLN A 95 -10.53 33.07 46.13
N LEU A 96 -10.26 31.77 46.16
CA LEU A 96 -9.70 31.08 47.33
C LEU A 96 -8.34 31.64 47.75
N ARG A 97 -7.51 32.11 46.80
CA ARG A 97 -6.26 32.81 47.13
C ARG A 97 -6.49 34.16 47.78
N VAL A 98 -7.48 34.92 47.32
CA VAL A 98 -7.86 36.21 47.91
C VAL A 98 -8.41 35.99 49.31
N GLU A 99 -9.31 35.02 49.50
CA GLU A 99 -9.85 34.64 50.81
C GLU A 99 -8.75 34.16 51.77
N LEU A 100 -7.78 33.37 51.29
CA LEU A 100 -6.62 33.00 52.09
C LEU A 100 -5.75 34.20 52.47
N CYS A 101 -5.62 35.20 51.58
CA CYS A 101 -4.88 36.42 51.88
C CYS A 101 -5.62 37.30 52.89
N THR A 102 -6.94 37.43 52.80
CA THR A 102 -7.75 38.19 53.77
C THR A 102 -7.76 37.48 55.12
N TYR A 103 -7.98 36.17 55.15
CA TYR A 103 -7.90 35.37 56.37
C TYR A 103 -6.53 35.48 57.04
N LYS A 104 -5.44 35.42 56.26
CA LYS A 104 -4.08 35.66 56.77
C LYS A 104 -3.87 37.07 57.29
N LYS A 105 -4.53 38.07 56.72
CA LYS A 105 -4.40 39.48 57.12
C LYS A 105 -5.23 39.79 58.37
N GLU A 106 -6.39 39.15 58.52
CA GLU A 106 -7.25 39.22 59.71
C GLU A 106 -6.64 38.46 60.90
N HIS A 107 -5.89 37.38 60.63
CA HIS A 107 -5.11 36.64 61.64
C HIS A 107 -3.64 37.09 61.75
N ALA A 108 -3.22 38.14 61.03
CA ALA A 108 -1.92 38.77 61.22
C ALA A 108 -2.04 39.91 62.23
N GLU A 109 -1.72 39.63 63.50
CA GLU A 109 -1.54 40.68 64.51
C GLU A 109 -0.45 41.69 64.10
N PRO A 110 -0.59 42.96 64.48
CA PRO A 110 0.38 44.00 64.12
C PRO A 110 1.68 43.79 64.90
N ALA A 111 2.70 43.25 64.22
CA ALA A 111 4.07 43.26 64.72
C ALA A 111 4.66 44.67 64.64
N THR A 112 4.24 45.57 65.55
CA THR A 112 5.06 46.71 65.96
C THR A 112 6.06 46.24 67.01
N ARG A 113 7.33 46.17 66.58
CA ARG A 113 8.58 46.35 67.35
C ARG A 113 8.67 45.67 68.72
N SER A 114 9.71 44.84 68.87
CA SER A 114 10.32 44.65 70.20
C SER A 114 11.84 44.66 70.08
N ALA A 115 12.44 45.76 70.51
CA ALA A 115 13.55 45.66 71.42
C ALA A 115 12.97 45.71 72.84
N SER A 116 13.21 44.60 73.56
CA SER A 116 13.32 44.43 75.01
C SER A 116 12.10 44.62 75.95
N THR A 117 11.78 43.52 76.65
CA THR A 117 11.82 43.34 78.13
C THR A 117 10.54 42.74 78.75
N THR A 118 10.75 41.63 79.46
CA THR A 118 10.01 41.03 80.59
C THR A 118 8.68 40.28 80.41
N SER A 119 8.76 39.01 80.83
CA SER A 119 7.85 38.25 81.71
C SER A 119 6.89 37.20 81.11
N SER A 120 7.11 35.96 81.59
CA SER A 120 6.17 34.85 81.86
C SER A 120 5.26 34.30 80.73
N SER A 121 5.41 32.98 80.52
CA SER A 121 4.63 32.00 79.72
C SER A 121 3.10 32.00 79.94
N PRO A 122 2.25 31.18 79.24
CA PRO A 122 2.48 30.29 78.08
C PRO A 122 1.45 30.40 76.91
N SER A 123 1.85 29.82 75.76
CA SER A 123 1.10 29.27 74.61
C SER A 123 -0.37 29.63 74.33
N ASN A 124 -0.67 29.96 73.06
CA ASN A 124 -1.43 29.09 72.13
C ASN A 124 -1.69 29.79 70.79
N THR A 125 -0.73 29.70 69.87
CA THR A 125 -0.98 29.87 68.43
C THR A 125 -0.57 28.57 67.75
N PRO A 126 -1.37 27.99 66.83
CA PRO A 126 -0.99 26.76 66.17
C PRO A 126 0.14 27.11 65.20
N GLU A 127 1.38 26.96 65.65
CA GLU A 127 2.53 26.84 64.75
C GLU A 127 2.19 25.76 63.74
N VAL A 128 1.90 26.15 62.49
CA VAL A 128 1.76 25.17 61.41
C VAL A 128 3.13 24.54 61.24
N ASP A 129 3.27 23.36 61.84
CA ASP A 129 4.51 22.60 61.91
C ASP A 129 5.18 22.60 60.52
N PRO A 130 6.44 23.06 60.40
CA PRO A 130 7.19 22.98 59.15
C PRO A 130 7.21 21.57 58.54
N ALA A 131 6.96 20.52 59.34
CA ALA A 131 6.72 19.17 58.85
C ALA A 131 5.37 19.00 58.14
N GLU A 132 4.27 19.56 58.65
CA GLU A 132 2.93 19.55 58.02
C GLU A 132 2.97 20.25 56.66
N LEU A 133 3.60 21.42 56.57
CA LEU A 133 3.75 22.14 55.29
C LEU A 133 4.59 21.35 54.27
N ARG A 134 5.59 20.60 54.73
CA ARG A 134 6.38 19.68 53.88
C ARG A 134 5.55 18.48 53.42
N LYS A 135 4.67 17.91 54.26
CA LYS A 135 3.74 16.84 53.87
C LYS A 135 2.76 17.33 52.80
N ILE A 136 2.16 18.51 52.98
CA ILE A 136 1.24 19.12 52.00
C ILE A 136 1.93 19.32 50.65
N LYS A 137 3.16 19.87 50.63
CA LYS A 137 3.94 20.03 49.39
C LYS A 137 4.26 18.69 48.71
N LYS A 138 4.55 17.63 49.48
CA LYS A 138 4.77 16.28 48.95
C LYS A 138 3.49 15.69 48.35
N VAL A 139 2.35 15.85 49.01
CA VAL A 139 1.06 15.40 48.47
C VAL A 139 0.71 16.18 47.20
N GLN A 140 0.89 17.50 47.18
CA GLN A 140 0.67 18.32 45.99
C GLN A 140 1.60 17.95 44.82
N SER A 141 2.88 17.65 45.09
CA SER A 141 3.80 17.20 44.04
C SER A 141 3.42 15.82 43.50
N PHE A 142 2.95 14.92 44.38
CA PHE A 142 2.42 13.62 43.99
C PHE A 142 1.18 13.75 43.11
N PHE A 143 0.20 14.58 43.51
CA PHE A 143 -1.02 14.83 42.73
C PHE A 143 -0.70 15.47 41.37
N ARG A 144 0.20 16.47 41.32
CA ARG A 144 0.66 17.06 40.06
C ARG A 144 1.28 16.01 39.13
N GLY A 145 2.17 15.15 39.65
CA GLY A 145 2.78 14.06 38.89
C GLY A 145 1.76 13.01 38.41
N TRP A 146 0.79 12.67 39.26
CA TRP A 146 -0.31 11.75 38.93
C TRP A 146 -1.23 12.32 37.83
N LEU A 147 -1.62 13.60 37.93
CA LEU A 147 -2.42 14.30 36.93
C LEU A 147 -1.70 14.37 35.58
N CYS A 148 -0.39 14.68 35.57
CA CYS A 148 0.41 14.66 34.34
C CYS A 148 0.44 13.26 33.70
N ARG A 149 0.65 12.20 34.49
CA ARG A 149 0.62 10.82 34.01
C ARG A 149 -0.74 10.42 33.47
N ARG A 150 -1.83 10.81 34.14
CA ARG A 150 -3.20 10.53 33.69
C ARG A 150 -3.52 11.23 32.37
N ARG A 151 -3.16 12.52 32.25
CA ARG A 151 -3.35 13.30 31.02
C ARG A 151 -2.53 12.73 29.86
N TRP A 152 -1.27 12.35 30.11
CA TRP A 152 -0.43 11.70 29.10
C TRP A 152 -1.04 10.38 28.62
N LYS A 153 -1.49 9.53 29.56
CA LYS A 153 -2.15 8.27 29.23
C LYS A 153 -3.38 8.48 28.35
N GLN A 154 -4.19 9.50 28.63
CA GLN A 154 -5.36 9.85 27.81
C GLN A 154 -4.96 10.31 26.40
N ILE A 155 -3.97 11.20 26.27
CA ILE A 155 -3.49 11.69 24.97
C ILE A 155 -2.95 10.52 24.12
N VAL A 156 -2.15 9.63 24.73
CA VAL A 156 -1.59 8.47 24.03
C VAL A 156 -2.70 7.51 23.60
N ASP A 157 -3.67 7.20 24.46
CA ASP A 157 -4.78 6.30 24.13
C ASP A 157 -5.66 6.87 23.00
N GLN A 158 -5.95 8.18 23.04
CA GLN A 158 -6.64 8.88 21.95
C GLN A 158 -5.84 8.84 20.65
N TYR A 159 -4.52 9.04 20.70
CA TYR A 159 -3.67 8.95 19.51
C TYR A 159 -3.65 7.53 18.94
N ILE A 160 -3.46 6.49 19.77
CA ILE A 160 -3.42 5.09 19.31
C ILE A 160 -4.73 4.68 18.62
N LYS A 161 -5.86 5.17 19.13
CA LYS A 161 -7.20 4.96 18.57
C LYS A 161 -7.54 5.89 17.41
N SER A 162 -6.69 6.89 17.13
CA SER A 162 -6.95 7.83 16.05
C SER A 162 -6.90 7.15 14.67
N PRO A 163 -7.73 7.60 13.71
CA PRO A 163 -7.69 7.09 12.33
C PRO A 163 -6.32 7.26 11.67
N HIS A 164 -5.59 8.31 12.04
CA HIS A 164 -4.23 8.56 11.53
C HIS A 164 -3.25 7.47 11.99
N ALA A 165 -3.21 7.16 13.29
CA ALA A 165 -2.34 6.12 13.82
C ALA A 165 -2.70 4.72 13.28
N GLU A 166 -3.99 4.44 13.06
CA GLU A 166 -4.42 3.21 12.40
C GLU A 166 -3.95 3.14 10.94
N SER A 167 -4.11 4.23 10.18
CA SER A 167 -3.63 4.33 8.80
C SER A 167 -2.11 4.17 8.70
N MET A 168 -1.35 4.80 9.60
CA MET A 168 0.10 4.61 9.69
C MET A 168 0.47 3.16 10.00
N ARG A 169 -0.20 2.51 10.96
CA ARG A 169 0.04 1.08 11.26
C ARG A 169 -0.24 0.19 10.05
N LYS A 170 -1.33 0.43 9.33
CA LYS A 170 -1.68 -0.29 8.10
C LYS A 170 -0.62 -0.10 7.01
N ARG A 171 -0.21 1.15 6.74
CA ARG A 171 0.87 1.45 5.79
C ARG A 171 2.16 0.74 6.21
N ASN A 172 2.52 0.81 7.47
CA ASN A 172 3.76 0.26 7.98
C ASN A 172 3.79 -1.26 7.88
N SER A 173 2.71 -1.92 8.28
CA SER A 173 2.54 -3.36 8.13
C SER A 173 2.64 -3.80 6.66
N LEU A 174 2.06 -3.03 5.73
CA LEU A 174 2.17 -3.33 4.29
C LEU A 174 3.62 -3.22 3.80
N VAL A 175 4.38 -2.21 4.25
CA VAL A 175 5.78 -2.03 3.85
C VAL A 175 6.65 -3.18 4.37
N PHE A 176 6.48 -3.60 5.64
CA PHE A 176 7.21 -4.75 6.17
C PHE A 176 6.89 -6.04 5.42
N ARG A 177 5.60 -6.33 5.23
CA ARG A 177 5.16 -7.50 4.45
C ARG A 177 5.69 -7.50 3.02
N MET A 178 5.81 -6.32 2.41
CA MET A 178 6.35 -6.20 1.06
C MET A 178 7.84 -6.55 1.01
N VAL A 179 8.63 -6.11 1.98
CA VAL A 179 10.06 -6.45 2.04
C VAL A 179 10.25 -7.94 2.31
N GLU A 180 9.50 -8.50 3.27
CA GLU A 180 9.53 -9.94 3.57
C GLU A 180 9.14 -10.78 2.35
N ALA A 181 8.06 -10.41 1.64
CA ALA A 181 7.63 -11.12 0.44
C ALA A 181 8.64 -11.03 -0.71
N GLU A 182 9.33 -9.89 -0.85
CA GLU A 182 10.35 -9.71 -1.87
C GLU A 182 11.61 -10.54 -1.55
N GLU A 183 12.01 -10.62 -0.28
CA GLU A 183 13.11 -11.47 0.18
C GLU A 183 12.83 -12.95 -0.09
N GLU A 184 11.64 -13.43 0.30
CA GLU A 184 11.22 -14.81 0.06
C GLU A 184 11.19 -15.13 -1.45
N TYR A 185 10.67 -14.20 -2.26
CA TYR A 185 10.65 -14.38 -3.71
C TYR A 185 12.05 -14.49 -4.32
N LEU A 186 12.98 -13.64 -3.89
CA LEU A 186 14.37 -13.69 -4.34
C LEU A 186 15.03 -15.01 -3.99
N GLU A 187 14.80 -15.54 -2.80
CA GLU A 187 15.30 -16.85 -2.39
C GLU A 187 14.82 -17.94 -3.36
N GLN A 188 13.52 -17.97 -3.69
CA GLN A 188 12.97 -18.96 -4.61
C GLN A 188 13.51 -18.80 -6.05
N MET A 189 13.66 -17.57 -6.54
CA MET A 189 14.25 -17.29 -7.85
C MET A 189 15.74 -17.62 -7.91
N GLU A 190 16.48 -17.38 -6.82
CA GLU A 190 17.87 -17.74 -6.72
C GLU A 190 18.05 -19.25 -6.74
N ILE A 191 17.18 -20.02 -6.07
CA ILE A 191 17.17 -21.48 -6.16
C ILE A 191 16.92 -21.92 -7.61
N LEU A 192 15.92 -21.36 -8.30
CA LEU A 192 15.66 -21.66 -9.72
C LEU A 192 16.93 -21.47 -10.58
N VAL A 193 17.61 -20.34 -10.42
CA VAL A 193 18.78 -20.01 -11.24
C VAL A 193 20.01 -20.84 -10.85
N THR A 194 20.29 -20.96 -9.56
CA THR A 194 21.52 -21.61 -9.05
C THR A 194 21.45 -23.13 -9.07
N CYS A 195 20.30 -23.71 -8.71
CA CYS A 195 20.13 -25.15 -8.59
C CYS A 195 19.72 -25.81 -9.90
N PHE A 196 19.07 -25.08 -10.82
CA PHE A 196 18.61 -25.63 -12.09
C PHE A 196 19.26 -24.96 -13.30
N LEU A 197 19.01 -23.66 -13.55
CA LEU A 197 19.45 -22.99 -14.78
C LEU A 197 20.95 -23.12 -15.03
N ARG A 198 21.79 -22.75 -14.05
CA ARG A 198 23.25 -22.79 -14.19
C ARG A 198 23.77 -24.22 -14.43
N PRO A 199 23.36 -25.24 -13.66
CA PRO A 199 23.69 -26.64 -13.96
C PRO A 199 23.26 -27.09 -15.35
N PHE A 200 22.05 -26.74 -15.80
CA PHE A 200 21.55 -27.10 -17.13
C PHE A 200 22.35 -26.42 -18.25
N LYS A 201 22.66 -25.12 -18.12
CA LYS A 201 23.56 -24.41 -19.06
C LYS A 201 24.93 -25.09 -19.14
N MET A 202 25.48 -25.51 -18.00
CA MET A 202 26.79 -26.16 -17.94
C MET A 202 26.80 -27.54 -18.63
N VAL A 203 25.77 -28.37 -18.42
CA VAL A 203 25.70 -29.69 -19.08
C VAL A 203 25.36 -29.60 -20.57
N ALA A 204 24.65 -28.56 -21.00
CA ALA A 204 24.37 -28.29 -22.41
C ALA A 204 25.65 -27.99 -23.21
N SER A 205 26.72 -27.51 -22.54
CA SER A 205 28.03 -27.30 -23.15
C SER A 205 28.94 -28.55 -23.12
N SER A 206 28.44 -29.70 -22.66
CA SER A 206 29.24 -30.94 -22.59
C SER A 206 29.34 -31.64 -23.96
N LYS A 207 30.28 -32.59 -24.09
CA LYS A 207 30.51 -33.35 -25.34
C LYS A 207 29.33 -34.24 -25.77
N LYS A 208 28.43 -34.60 -24.84
CA LYS A 208 27.19 -35.36 -25.08
C LYS A 208 26.07 -34.73 -24.22
N PRO A 209 25.50 -33.61 -24.67
CA PRO A 209 24.58 -32.86 -23.84
C PRO A 209 23.23 -33.59 -23.72
N PRO A 210 22.65 -33.67 -22.50
CA PRO A 210 21.32 -34.27 -22.29
C PRO A 210 20.18 -33.37 -22.81
N CYS A 211 20.44 -32.09 -23.05
CA CYS A 211 19.55 -31.08 -23.61
C CYS A 211 20.38 -30.01 -24.32
N THR A 212 19.82 -29.36 -25.35
CA THR A 212 20.52 -28.31 -26.11
C THR A 212 20.48 -26.97 -25.38
N HIS A 213 21.34 -26.02 -25.78
CA HIS A 213 21.26 -24.64 -25.27
C HIS A 213 19.93 -23.96 -25.60
N GLU A 214 19.30 -24.32 -26.73
CA GLU A 214 17.99 -23.82 -27.13
C GLU A 214 16.88 -24.35 -26.22
N ASP A 215 16.93 -25.63 -25.85
CA ASP A 215 15.99 -26.22 -24.89
C ASP A 215 16.10 -25.55 -23.51
N VAL A 216 17.32 -25.32 -23.03
CA VAL A 216 17.56 -24.64 -21.74
C VAL A 216 17.03 -23.20 -21.80
N ASN A 217 17.28 -22.45 -22.87
CA ASN A 217 16.76 -21.10 -23.01
C ASN A 217 15.23 -21.08 -23.12
N SER A 218 14.63 -22.08 -23.77
CA SER A 218 13.17 -22.22 -23.90
C SER A 218 12.49 -22.58 -22.59
N ILE A 219 13.10 -23.46 -21.78
CA ILE A 219 12.58 -23.87 -20.47
C ILE A 219 12.68 -22.71 -19.46
N PHE A 220 13.84 -22.06 -19.36
CA PHE A 220 14.08 -21.07 -18.31
C PHE A 220 13.75 -19.64 -18.73
N LEU A 221 13.49 -19.38 -20.01
CA LEU A 221 13.13 -18.08 -20.57
C LEU A 221 14.08 -16.97 -20.06
N ASN A 222 13.54 -15.80 -19.73
CA ASN A 222 14.28 -14.66 -19.17
C ASN A 222 14.34 -14.67 -17.62
N SER A 223 14.24 -15.84 -16.97
CA SER A 223 14.25 -15.97 -15.49
C SER A 223 15.47 -15.35 -14.81
N GLU A 224 16.65 -15.43 -15.42
CA GLU A 224 17.88 -14.81 -14.90
C GLU A 224 17.80 -13.28 -14.91
N THR A 225 17.25 -12.70 -15.98
CA THR A 225 16.99 -11.25 -16.08
C THR A 225 15.96 -10.82 -15.04
N VAL A 226 14.91 -11.61 -14.86
CA VAL A 226 13.87 -11.37 -13.85
C VAL A 226 14.48 -11.35 -12.44
N LEU A 227 15.30 -12.34 -12.09
CA LEU A 227 16.01 -12.38 -10.81
C LEU A 227 16.87 -11.12 -10.60
N PHE A 228 17.66 -10.74 -11.61
CA PHE A 228 18.54 -9.57 -11.52
C PHE A 228 17.76 -8.27 -11.25
N LEU A 229 16.63 -8.09 -11.92
CA LEU A 229 15.76 -6.92 -11.73
C LEU A 229 15.18 -6.87 -10.32
N HIS A 230 14.72 -8.00 -9.79
CA HIS A 230 14.22 -8.09 -8.42
C HIS A 230 15.33 -7.86 -7.38
N GLN A 231 16.57 -8.28 -7.65
CA GLN A 231 17.71 -7.99 -6.78
C GLN A 231 17.99 -6.48 -6.70
N ILE A 232 17.91 -5.77 -7.84
CA ILE A 232 18.03 -4.30 -7.87
C ILE A 232 16.90 -3.66 -7.04
N PHE A 233 15.67 -4.14 -7.24
CA PHE A 233 14.51 -3.62 -6.51
C PHE A 233 14.62 -3.84 -5.00
N PHE A 234 14.96 -5.05 -4.57
CA PHE A 234 15.13 -5.41 -3.16
C PHE A 234 16.27 -4.63 -2.49
N LYS A 235 17.40 -4.43 -3.20
CA LYS A 235 18.48 -3.58 -2.70
C LYS A 235 18.01 -2.14 -2.49
N GLY A 236 17.21 -1.61 -3.42
CA GLY A 236 16.56 -0.30 -3.27
C GLY A 236 15.60 -0.25 -2.08
N LEU A 237 14.77 -1.28 -1.89
CA LEU A 237 13.85 -1.40 -0.76
C LEU A 237 14.59 -1.41 0.58
N THR A 238 15.61 -2.25 0.70
CA THR A 238 16.39 -2.42 1.94
C THR A 238 17.11 -1.11 2.31
N SER A 239 17.72 -0.43 1.32
CA SER A 239 18.35 0.88 1.56
C SER A 239 17.33 1.93 2.07
N ARG A 240 16.10 1.93 1.56
CA ARG A 240 15.06 2.85 2.05
C ARG A 240 14.52 2.48 3.43
N MET A 241 14.64 1.22 3.83
CA MET A 241 14.26 0.76 5.17
C MET A 241 15.16 1.38 6.25
N GLU A 242 16.40 1.73 5.93
CA GLU A 242 17.31 2.43 6.86
C GLU A 242 16.78 3.81 7.27
N SER A 243 15.96 4.44 6.41
CA SER A 243 15.32 5.73 6.66
C SER A 243 13.94 5.63 7.34
N TRP A 244 13.63 4.47 7.94
CA TRP A 244 12.40 4.27 8.71
C TRP A 244 12.32 5.23 9.90
N PRO A 245 11.16 5.85 10.21
CA PRO A 245 9.81 5.65 9.64
C PRO A 245 9.44 6.61 8.50
N THR A 246 10.34 7.49 8.07
CA THR A 246 10.06 8.58 7.11
C THR A 246 10.26 8.19 5.64
N LEU A 247 10.44 6.91 5.35
CA LEU A 247 10.77 6.41 4.01
C LEU A 247 9.71 6.72 2.94
N VAL A 248 10.19 6.87 1.71
CA VAL A 248 9.37 7.03 0.50
C VAL A 248 9.78 5.97 -0.50
N LEU A 249 8.82 5.18 -0.98
CA LEU A 249 9.03 4.08 -1.94
C LEU A 249 8.53 4.43 -3.36
N GLY A 250 7.95 5.62 -3.56
CA GLY A 250 7.19 5.96 -4.76
C GLY A 250 7.97 5.88 -6.08
N ASP A 251 9.25 6.19 -6.03
CA ASP A 251 10.21 6.13 -7.13
C ASP A 251 10.70 4.70 -7.41
N LEU A 252 10.83 3.85 -6.38
CA LEU A 252 11.16 2.43 -6.59
C LEU A 252 10.09 1.73 -7.43
N PHE A 253 8.83 2.11 -7.29
CA PHE A 253 7.74 1.58 -8.12
C PHE A 253 7.85 1.99 -9.60
N ASP A 254 8.54 3.08 -9.93
CA ASP A 254 8.75 3.47 -11.32
C ASP A 254 9.79 2.56 -11.99
N MET A 255 10.72 2.00 -11.22
CA MET A 255 11.65 0.96 -11.70
C MET A 255 10.96 -0.38 -11.98
N LEU A 256 9.78 -0.64 -11.40
CA LEU A 256 9.01 -1.86 -11.63
C LEU A 256 8.26 -1.86 -12.97
N LEU A 257 7.95 -0.69 -13.54
CA LEU A 257 7.20 -0.57 -14.79
C LEU A 257 7.90 -1.27 -15.97
N PRO A 258 9.20 -1.04 -16.22
CA PRO A 258 9.95 -1.79 -17.23
C PRO A 258 10.01 -3.30 -16.97
N MET A 259 10.04 -3.72 -15.69
CA MET A 259 10.06 -5.14 -15.32
C MET A 259 8.77 -5.84 -15.77
N LEU A 260 7.62 -5.18 -15.66
CA LEU A 260 6.32 -5.73 -16.08
C LEU A 260 6.29 -6.14 -17.56
N THR A 261 7.02 -5.43 -18.43
CA THR A 261 7.13 -5.79 -19.86
C THR A 261 7.88 -7.11 -20.04
N ILE A 262 8.97 -7.29 -19.30
CA ILE A 262 9.80 -8.52 -19.33
C ILE A 262 9.01 -9.70 -18.76
N TYR A 263 8.19 -9.46 -17.72
CA TYR A 263 7.28 -10.45 -17.17
C TYR A 263 6.18 -10.88 -18.13
N GLN A 264 5.65 -9.97 -18.97
CA GLN A 264 4.64 -10.34 -19.96
C GLN A 264 5.17 -11.37 -20.95
N GLU A 265 6.43 -11.23 -21.37
CA GLU A 265 7.08 -12.20 -22.23
C GLU A 265 7.22 -13.56 -21.54
N TYR A 266 7.64 -13.58 -20.26
CA TYR A 266 7.73 -14.81 -19.48
C TYR A 266 6.38 -15.52 -19.37
N VAL A 267 5.33 -14.79 -18.96
CA VAL A 267 3.98 -15.33 -18.77
C VAL A 267 3.40 -15.85 -20.09
N ARG A 268 3.59 -15.13 -21.20
CA ARG A 268 3.11 -15.55 -22.52
C ARG A 268 3.78 -16.85 -22.98
N ASN A 269 5.08 -16.99 -22.74
CA ASN A 269 5.87 -18.13 -23.22
C ASN A 269 5.92 -19.29 -22.22
N HIS A 270 5.35 -19.14 -21.01
CA HIS A 270 5.44 -20.14 -19.94
C HIS A 270 4.84 -21.50 -20.34
N HIS A 271 3.73 -21.51 -21.08
CA HIS A 271 3.14 -22.78 -21.55
C HIS A 271 4.09 -23.54 -22.47
N TYR A 272 4.77 -22.84 -23.38
CA TYR A 272 5.77 -23.43 -24.27
C TYR A 272 6.99 -23.94 -23.48
N SER A 273 7.46 -23.19 -22.47
CA SER A 273 8.51 -23.63 -21.55
C SER A 273 8.19 -24.99 -20.89
N LEU A 274 6.97 -25.17 -20.38
CA LEU A 274 6.54 -26.44 -19.77
C LEU A 274 6.43 -27.58 -20.78
N GLN A 275 6.03 -27.29 -22.02
CA GLN A 275 6.00 -28.29 -23.09
C GLN A 275 7.41 -28.79 -23.40
N VAL A 276 8.37 -27.89 -23.63
CA VAL A 276 9.77 -28.25 -23.90
C VAL A 276 10.37 -29.02 -22.72
N LEU A 277 10.05 -28.63 -21.48
CA LEU A 277 10.47 -29.38 -20.29
C LEU A 277 9.92 -30.81 -20.30
N THR A 278 8.66 -31.01 -20.70
CA THR A 278 8.01 -32.33 -20.79
C THR A 278 8.66 -33.19 -21.88
N GLU A 279 9.00 -32.60 -23.03
CA GLU A 279 9.72 -33.28 -24.10
C GLU A 279 11.13 -33.69 -23.65
N CYS A 280 11.86 -32.78 -22.98
CA CYS A 280 13.18 -33.08 -22.42
C CYS A 280 13.15 -34.21 -21.39
N LYS A 281 12.08 -34.30 -20.59
CA LYS A 281 11.88 -35.38 -19.60
C LYS A 281 11.78 -36.78 -20.20
N GLN A 282 11.45 -36.91 -21.50
CA GLN A 282 11.45 -38.21 -22.19
C GLN A 282 12.87 -38.77 -22.37
N SER A 283 13.89 -37.90 -22.34
CA SER A 283 15.29 -38.28 -22.36
C SER A 283 15.74 -38.78 -20.99
N ALA A 284 16.06 -40.08 -20.88
CA ALA A 284 16.57 -40.70 -19.66
C ALA A 284 17.74 -39.93 -18.99
N PRO A 285 18.78 -39.46 -19.70
CA PRO A 285 19.86 -38.71 -19.05
C PRO A 285 19.42 -37.33 -18.52
N PHE A 286 18.45 -36.68 -19.16
CA PHE A 286 17.88 -35.43 -18.65
C PHE A 286 17.04 -35.68 -17.40
N ALA A 287 16.18 -36.70 -17.41
CA ALA A 287 15.36 -37.07 -16.26
C ALA A 287 16.20 -37.43 -15.02
N GLN A 288 17.29 -38.17 -15.20
CA GLN A 288 18.23 -38.51 -14.11
C GLN A 288 18.93 -37.27 -13.55
N LEU A 289 19.35 -36.35 -14.43
CA LEU A 289 19.95 -35.09 -14.00
C LEU A 289 18.95 -34.26 -13.19
N LEU A 290 17.73 -34.12 -13.70
CA LEU A 290 16.67 -33.36 -13.03
C LEU A 290 16.36 -33.93 -11.64
N ALA A 291 16.18 -35.25 -11.52
CA ALA A 291 15.93 -35.91 -10.23
C ALA A 291 17.07 -35.65 -9.22
N ARG A 292 18.32 -35.64 -9.67
CA ARG A 292 19.50 -35.31 -8.83
C ARG A 292 19.51 -33.84 -8.40
N LEU A 293 19.01 -32.93 -9.23
CA LEU A 293 18.91 -31.52 -8.88
C LEU A 293 17.75 -31.25 -7.92
N GLU A 294 16.61 -31.92 -8.11
CA GLU A 294 15.43 -31.84 -7.22
C GLU A 294 15.70 -32.46 -5.84
N SER A 295 16.57 -33.47 -5.75
CA SER A 295 16.96 -34.08 -4.47
C SER A 295 17.89 -33.21 -3.61
N LYS A 296 18.32 -32.03 -4.09
CA LYS A 296 19.12 -31.10 -3.28
C LYS A 296 18.28 -30.52 -2.14
N THR A 297 18.86 -30.38 -0.96
CA THR A 297 18.20 -29.83 0.22
C THR A 297 17.65 -28.41 -0.01
N ALA A 298 18.35 -27.60 -0.81
CA ALA A 298 17.92 -26.26 -1.19
C ALA A 298 16.57 -26.23 -1.95
N CYS A 299 16.23 -27.30 -2.68
CA CYS A 299 14.98 -27.40 -3.44
C CYS A 299 13.77 -27.77 -2.55
N GLN A 300 14.00 -28.13 -1.28
CA GLN A 300 12.95 -28.52 -0.31
C GLN A 300 11.97 -29.60 -0.83
N GLY A 301 12.42 -30.47 -1.74
CA GLY A 301 11.57 -31.49 -2.37
C GLY A 301 10.54 -30.96 -3.38
N ARG A 302 10.64 -29.69 -3.79
CA ARG A 302 9.80 -29.09 -4.83
C ARG A 302 10.35 -29.40 -6.21
N SER A 303 9.46 -29.61 -7.17
CA SER A 303 9.83 -29.89 -8.56
C SER A 303 10.22 -28.62 -9.33
N LEU A 304 10.96 -28.77 -10.43
CA LEU A 304 11.33 -27.65 -11.29
C LEU A 304 10.10 -26.89 -11.83
N GLU A 305 9.00 -27.58 -12.15
CA GLU A 305 7.76 -26.93 -12.60
C GLU A 305 7.24 -25.94 -11.56
N THR A 306 7.29 -26.32 -10.28
CA THR A 306 6.87 -25.44 -9.18
C THR A 306 7.69 -24.16 -9.22
N PHE A 307 9.00 -24.27 -9.38
CA PHE A 307 9.88 -23.11 -9.42
C PHE A 307 9.65 -22.20 -10.62
N LEU A 308 9.30 -22.76 -11.78
CA LEU A 308 8.97 -22.00 -12.99
C LEU A 308 7.64 -21.22 -12.87
N THR A 309 6.77 -21.56 -11.91
CA THR A 309 5.53 -20.79 -11.67
C THR A 309 5.70 -19.57 -10.77
N TYR A 310 6.80 -19.45 -9.99
CA TYR A 310 6.99 -18.31 -9.08
C TYR A 310 6.97 -16.94 -9.78
N PRO A 311 7.59 -16.74 -10.95
CA PRO A 311 7.53 -15.47 -11.66
C PRO A 311 6.09 -15.08 -12.05
N MET A 312 5.23 -16.06 -12.30
CA MET A 312 3.82 -15.81 -12.62
C MET A 312 3.01 -15.33 -11.42
N HIS A 313 3.26 -15.90 -10.24
CA HIS A 313 2.57 -15.53 -9.00
C HIS A 313 2.93 -14.10 -8.56
N GLN A 314 4.20 -13.70 -8.68
CA GLN A 314 4.60 -12.33 -8.33
C GLN A 314 4.08 -11.26 -9.28
N HIS A 315 3.93 -11.55 -10.58
CA HIS A 315 3.33 -10.61 -11.52
C HIS A 315 1.92 -10.16 -11.10
N GLN A 316 1.13 -11.05 -10.50
CA GLN A 316 -0.20 -10.70 -9.98
C GLN A 316 -0.11 -9.74 -8.79
N ASN A 317 0.82 -9.99 -7.85
CA ASN A 317 1.04 -9.13 -6.68
C ASN A 317 1.62 -7.76 -7.07
N LEU A 318 2.57 -7.74 -8.01
CA LEU A 318 3.23 -6.52 -8.49
C LEU A 318 2.25 -5.61 -9.23
N LYS A 319 1.33 -6.19 -10.02
CA LYS A 319 0.24 -5.46 -10.68
C LYS A 319 -0.67 -4.76 -9.67
N ILE A 320 -1.08 -5.45 -8.61
CA ILE A 320 -1.96 -4.88 -7.56
C ILE A 320 -1.24 -3.74 -6.81
N GLY A 321 0.05 -3.89 -6.51
CA GLY A 321 0.86 -2.84 -5.90
C GLY A 321 1.03 -1.61 -6.80
N ALA A 322 1.33 -1.82 -8.09
CA ALA A 322 1.55 -0.77 -9.07
C ALA A 322 0.26 -0.01 -9.43
N THR A 323 -0.87 -0.68 -9.57
CA THR A 323 -2.18 -0.03 -9.83
C THR A 323 -2.61 0.82 -8.64
N THR A 324 -2.38 0.35 -7.41
CA THR A 324 -2.66 1.12 -6.19
C THR A 324 -1.78 2.37 -6.10
N SER A 325 -0.49 2.26 -6.46
CA SER A 325 0.46 3.39 -6.51
C SER A 325 0.11 4.41 -7.62
N LYS A 326 -0.24 3.93 -8.82
CA LYS A 326 -0.62 4.77 -9.97
C LYS A 326 -1.97 5.48 -9.74
N ALA A 327 -2.95 4.79 -9.15
CA ALA A 327 -4.22 5.38 -8.74
C ALA A 327 -4.02 6.47 -7.68
N ARG A 328 -3.18 6.24 -6.67
CA ARG A 328 -2.84 7.26 -5.66
C ARG A 328 -2.12 8.47 -6.25
N ARG A 329 -1.17 8.28 -7.17
CA ARG A 329 -0.49 9.39 -7.87
C ARG A 329 -1.44 10.19 -8.77
N SER A 330 -2.38 9.54 -9.45
CA SER A 330 -3.43 10.21 -10.23
C SER A 330 -4.34 11.06 -9.34
N VAL A 331 -4.75 10.54 -8.18
CA VAL A 331 -5.58 11.26 -7.20
C VAL A 331 -4.84 12.45 -6.58
N LEU A 332 -3.57 12.29 -6.18
CA LEU A 332 -2.76 13.41 -5.68
C LEU A 332 -2.48 14.46 -6.77
N GLY A 333 -2.17 14.03 -7.99
CA GLY A 333 -1.96 14.93 -9.13
C GLY A 333 -3.23 15.69 -9.55
N ALA A 334 -4.40 15.08 -9.38
CA ALA A 334 -5.69 15.73 -9.56
C ALA A 334 -6.01 16.72 -8.43
N HIS A 335 -5.63 16.41 -7.19
CA HIS A 335 -5.85 17.28 -6.02
C HIS A 335 -4.94 18.53 -6.05
N VAL A 336 -3.68 18.38 -6.45
CA VAL A 336 -2.73 19.50 -6.64
C VAL A 336 -3.18 20.42 -7.78
N ARG A 337 -3.65 19.87 -8.91
CA ARG A 337 -4.22 20.67 -10.01
C ARG A 337 -5.50 21.40 -9.60
N ARG A 338 -6.36 20.80 -8.78
CA ARG A 338 -7.57 21.44 -8.23
C ARG A 338 -7.24 22.58 -7.26
N ASN A 339 -6.21 22.44 -6.43
CA ASN A 339 -5.77 23.52 -5.53
C ASN A 339 -5.10 24.69 -6.26
N GLN A 340 -4.34 24.44 -7.33
CA GLN A 340 -3.74 25.51 -8.13
C GLN A 340 -4.79 26.29 -8.94
N SER A 341 -5.82 25.62 -9.46
CA SER A 341 -6.94 26.28 -10.17
C SER A 341 -7.92 26.99 -9.22
N GLY A 342 -8.02 26.56 -7.96
CA GLY A 342 -8.74 27.30 -6.91
C GLY A 342 -8.03 28.59 -6.46
N ALA A 343 -6.69 28.58 -6.38
CA ALA A 343 -5.90 29.76 -5.99
C ALA A 343 -5.93 30.89 -7.04
N GLN A 344 -6.03 30.55 -8.34
CA GLN A 344 -6.15 31.55 -9.41
C GLN A 344 -7.54 32.21 -9.48
N ARG A 345 -8.61 31.53 -9.04
CA ARG A 345 -9.95 32.14 -8.98
C ARG A 345 -10.16 33.07 -7.79
N SER A 346 -9.45 32.86 -6.68
CA SER A 346 -9.60 33.71 -5.49
C SER A 346 -8.77 35.00 -5.51
N GLY A 347 -7.90 35.18 -6.52
CA GLY A 347 -7.07 36.38 -6.69
C GLY A 347 -7.67 37.46 -7.60
N ALA A 348 -8.78 37.20 -8.28
CA ALA A 348 -9.37 38.11 -9.28
C ALA A 348 -10.54 38.98 -8.74
N GLU A 349 -11.02 38.73 -7.52
CA GLU A 349 -12.02 39.57 -6.85
C GLU A 349 -11.38 40.41 -5.74
N ARG A 350 -10.56 41.40 -6.13
CA ARG A 350 -10.32 42.54 -5.24
C ARG A 350 -10.04 43.82 -6.05
N LEU A 351 -11.10 44.62 -6.11
CA LEU A 351 -11.20 46.05 -6.39
C LEU A 351 -10.99 46.52 -7.84
N PRO A 352 -11.88 47.41 -8.29
CA PRO A 352 -11.42 48.72 -8.70
C PRO A 352 -12.00 49.82 -7.80
N THR A 353 -11.14 50.79 -7.54
CA THR A 353 -11.41 52.14 -7.01
C THR A 353 -12.33 52.96 -7.89
#